data_AF-A0AAU9K8Q9-F1
#
_entry.id   AF-A0AAU9K8Q9-F1
#
_cell.length_a   1.000
_cell.length_b   1.000
_cell.length_c   1.000
_cell.angle_alpha   90.00
_cell.angle_beta   90.00
_cell.angle_gamma   90.00
#
_symmetry.space_group_name_H-M   'P 1'
#
loop_
_entity.id
_entity.type
_entity.pdbx_description
1 polymer ?
#
loop_
_entity_poly.entity_id
_entity_poly.type
_entity_poly.pdbx_seq_one_letter_code
_entity_poly.pdbx_strand_id
1 'polypeptide(L)'
;MKNIVTRFKKRAQTCCICLNSIEFQGKLDTCQHTYCYDCIMRWSEIENTCPVCKNRFSFVSLIPHRLNYRFSRKRKSQVKIKDANQHMNYTHEALIATLMHAEESITQEFRELLRELGIIEIRDLRHLVHSLVE
;
A
#
# COMPACT_ATOMS: atom_id res chain seq x y z
N MET A 1 -14.89 16.30 26.47
CA MET A 1 -14.45 15.03 25.86
C MET A 1 -14.10 14.06 26.98
N LYS A 2 -14.83 12.96 27.15
CA LYS A 2 -14.57 12.02 28.27
C LYS A 2 -13.43 11.09 27.87
N ASN A 3 -12.24 11.35 28.42
CA ASN A 3 -11.11 10.43 28.37
C ASN A 3 -11.46 9.17 29.17
N ILE A 4 -11.96 8.14 28.49
CA ILE A 4 -12.21 6.83 29.07
C ILE A 4 -10.85 6.12 29.17
N VAL A 5 -10.14 6.34 30.28
CA VAL A 5 -8.90 5.64 30.58
C VAL A 5 -9.26 4.37 31.36
N THR A 6 -9.52 3.27 30.65
CA THR A 6 -9.62 1.95 31.30
C THR A 6 -8.28 1.22 31.16
N ARG A 7 -7.95 0.33 32.12
CA ARG A 7 -6.74 -0.52 32.09
C ARG A 7 -6.60 -1.38 30.82
N PHE A 8 -7.65 -1.44 30.00
CA PHE A 8 -7.73 -2.19 28.76
C PHE A 8 -7.12 -1.47 27.56
N LYS A 9 -6.72 -0.18 27.68
CA LYS A 9 -6.05 0.56 26.58
C LYS A 9 -4.81 -0.15 26.04
N LYS A 10 -4.08 -0.89 26.89
CA LYS A 10 -2.90 -1.68 26.52
C LYS A 10 -3.19 -2.87 25.57
N ARG A 11 -4.47 -3.24 25.40
CA ARG A 11 -4.93 -4.30 24.47
C ARG A 11 -5.85 -3.76 23.37
N ALA A 12 -6.01 -2.45 23.26
CA ALA A 12 -6.81 -1.87 22.19
C ALA A 12 -6.11 -2.20 20.86
N GLN A 13 -6.82 -2.88 19.97
CA GLN A 13 -6.29 -3.15 18.62
C GLN A 13 -6.12 -1.82 17.89
N THR A 14 -4.99 -1.66 17.22
CA THR A 14 -4.67 -0.49 16.40
C THR A 14 -5.13 -0.75 14.97
N CYS A 15 -5.81 0.22 14.36
CA CYS A 15 -6.18 0.14 12.96
C CYS A 15 -4.95 0.37 12.08
N CYS A 16 -4.63 -0.55 11.17
CA CYS A 16 -3.49 -0.37 10.27
C CYS A 16 -3.73 0.65 9.14
N ILE A 17 -4.97 1.14 8.97
CA ILE A 17 -5.29 2.18 7.98
C ILE A 17 -5.03 3.58 8.55
N CYS A 18 -5.51 3.86 9.77
CA CYS A 18 -5.40 5.19 10.37
C CYS A 18 -4.44 5.28 11.57
N LEU A 19 -3.84 4.15 11.96
CA LEU A 19 -2.87 4.03 13.07
C LEU A 19 -3.42 4.42 14.46
N ASN A 20 -4.74 4.60 14.60
CA ASN A 20 -5.41 4.92 15.85
C ASN A 20 -6.02 3.67 16.52
N SER A 21 -6.41 3.80 17.79
CA SER A 21 -7.14 2.75 18.51
C SER A 21 -8.54 2.52 17.91
N ILE A 22 -8.91 1.26 17.72
CA ILE A 22 -10.22 0.87 17.18
C ILE A 22 -11.31 0.99 18.25
N GLU A 23 -12.27 1.90 18.05
CA GLU A 23 -13.47 2.01 18.89
C GLU A 23 -14.64 1.14 18.38
N PHE A 24 -14.79 1.10 17.06
CA PHE A 24 -15.79 0.31 16.34
C PHE A 24 -15.05 -0.54 15.31
N GLN A 25 -15.05 -1.85 15.51
CA GLN A 25 -14.30 -2.75 14.64
C GLN A 25 -15.11 -3.03 13.37
N GLY A 26 -14.47 -2.81 12.22
CA GLY A 26 -14.90 -3.36 10.93
C GLY A 26 -14.28 -4.73 10.75
N LYS A 27 -15.13 -5.76 10.57
CA LYS A 27 -14.71 -7.13 10.30
C LYS A 27 -15.05 -7.51 8.87
N LEU A 28 -14.09 -8.09 8.17
CA LEU A 28 -14.27 -8.68 6.84
C LEU A 28 -14.79 -10.12 6.97
N ASP A 29 -15.51 -10.61 5.96
CA ASP A 29 -15.99 -11.98 5.88
C ASP A 29 -14.89 -13.01 5.57
N THR A 30 -13.76 -12.57 5.03
CA THR A 30 -12.71 -13.48 4.50
C THR A 30 -11.43 -13.57 5.31
N CYS A 31 -11.25 -12.74 6.35
CA CYS A 31 -10.06 -12.80 7.21
C CYS A 31 -10.31 -12.21 8.60
N GLN A 32 -9.31 -12.31 9.48
CA GLN A 32 -9.37 -11.82 10.87
C GLN A 32 -8.67 -10.47 11.09
N HIS A 33 -8.20 -9.81 10.03
CA HIS A 33 -7.60 -8.48 10.13
C HIS A 33 -8.62 -7.44 10.60
N THR A 34 -8.17 -6.48 11.39
CA THR A 34 -9.05 -5.58 12.14
C THR A 34 -8.80 -4.11 11.79
N TYR A 35 -9.90 -3.38 11.59
CA TYR A 35 -9.89 -1.99 11.18
C TYR A 35 -10.92 -1.20 11.96
N CYS A 36 -10.84 0.13 11.95
CA CYS A 36 -12.01 0.93 12.24
C CYS A 36 -13.08 0.67 11.17
N TYR A 37 -14.34 0.54 11.57
CA TYR A 37 -15.45 0.33 10.64
C TYR A 37 -15.48 1.40 9.54
N ASP A 38 -15.36 2.68 9.91
CA ASP A 38 -15.37 3.77 8.94
C ASP A 38 -14.14 3.80 8.03
N CYS A 39 -13.01 3.22 8.47
CA CYS A 39 -11.81 3.14 7.63
C CYS A 39 -11.96 2.06 6.56
N ILE A 40 -12.43 0.87 6.93
CA ILE A 40 -12.62 -0.22 5.97
C ILE A 40 -13.81 0.02 5.05
N MET A 41 -14.83 0.77 5.49
CA MET A 41 -15.92 1.23 4.62
C MET A 41 -15.40 2.18 3.53
N ARG A 42 -14.61 3.20 3.88
CA ARG A 42 -13.99 4.08 2.89
C ARG A 42 -13.06 3.34 1.94
N TRP A 43 -12.27 2.38 2.46
CA TRP A 43 -11.46 1.51 1.62
C TRP A 43 -12.31 0.76 0.58
N SER A 44 -13.45 0.21 1.02
CA SER A 44 -14.35 -0.57 0.15
C SER A 44 -15.02 0.23 -0.97
N GLU A 45 -14.99 1.57 -0.92
CA GLU A 45 -15.43 2.42 -2.02
C GLU A 45 -14.46 2.40 -3.21
N ILE A 46 -13.20 2.05 -2.95
CA ILE A 46 -12.11 2.08 -3.93
C ILE A 46 -11.65 0.65 -4.27
N GLU A 47 -11.55 -0.23 -3.27
CA GLU A 47 -11.08 -1.61 -3.43
C GLU A 47 -11.77 -2.56 -2.42
N ASN A 48 -12.27 -3.71 -2.88
CA ASN A 48 -12.84 -4.74 -2.02
C ASN A 48 -11.87 -5.90 -1.74
N THR A 49 -10.57 -5.63 -1.67
CA THR A 49 -9.55 -6.55 -1.17
C THR A 49 -9.05 -6.12 0.20
N CYS A 50 -8.74 -7.08 1.07
CA CYS A 50 -8.19 -6.81 2.40
C CYS A 50 -6.89 -5.99 2.29
N PRO A 51 -6.75 -4.84 2.99
CA PRO A 51 -5.52 -4.04 2.95
C PRO A 51 -4.24 -4.79 3.33
N VAL A 52 -4.37 -5.89 4.09
CA VAL A 52 -3.24 -6.68 4.61
C VAL A 52 -2.96 -7.89 3.73
N CYS A 53 -3.93 -8.80 3.56
CA CYS A 53 -3.71 -10.07 2.87
C CYS A 53 -4.28 -10.13 1.45
N LYS A 54 -4.87 -9.04 0.95
CA LYS A 54 -5.41 -8.90 -0.41
C LYS A 54 -6.53 -9.89 -0.79
N ASN A 55 -7.05 -10.66 0.15
CA ASN A 55 -8.25 -11.47 -0.07
C ASN A 55 -9.45 -10.56 -0.38
N ARG A 56 -10.16 -10.86 -1.47
CA ARG A 56 -11.43 -10.20 -1.81
C ARG A 56 -12.44 -10.44 -0.70
N PHE A 57 -13.16 -9.40 -0.27
CA PHE A 57 -14.23 -9.48 0.71
C PHE A 57 -15.54 -9.01 0.07
N SER A 58 -16.65 -9.62 0.49
CA SER A 58 -17.99 -9.29 -0.01
C SER A 58 -18.85 -8.62 1.06
N PHE A 59 -18.44 -8.69 2.32
CA PHE A 59 -19.19 -8.11 3.42
C PHE A 59 -18.28 -7.43 4.46
N VAL A 60 -18.79 -6.34 5.02
CA VAL A 60 -18.20 -5.67 6.19
C VAL A 60 -19.22 -5.67 7.32
N SER A 61 -18.81 -6.18 8.48
CA SER A 61 -19.61 -6.18 9.71
C SER A 61 -19.10 -5.17 10.72
N LEU A 62 -20.04 -4.51 11.41
CA LEU A 62 -19.75 -3.62 12.53
C LEU A 62 -19.77 -4.42 13.84
N ILE A 63 -18.65 -4.47 14.55
CA ILE A 63 -18.53 -5.08 15.87
C ILE A 63 -18.29 -3.97 16.90
N PRO A 64 -19.31 -3.60 17.71
CA PRO A 64 -19.14 -2.61 18.78
C PRO A 64 -18.38 -3.21 19.96
N HIS A 65 -17.52 -2.41 20.60
CA HIS A 65 -16.92 -2.78 21.88
C HIS A 65 -18.02 -2.96 22.95
N ARG A 66 -17.85 -3.89 23.91
CA ARG A 66 -18.88 -4.26 24.91
C ARG A 66 -19.49 -3.06 25.64
N LEU A 67 -18.71 -2.01 25.89
CA LEU A 67 -19.18 -0.76 26.54
C LEU A 67 -20.18 0.03 25.68
N ASN A 68 -20.10 -0.10 24.35
CA ASN A 68 -20.89 0.66 23.39
C ASN A 68 -22.17 -0.08 22.94
N TYR A 69 -22.42 -1.30 23.43
CA TYR A 69 -23.56 -2.14 23.03
C TYR A 69 -24.93 -1.46 23.26
N ARG A 70 -25.05 -0.60 24.28
CA ARG A 70 -26.29 0.16 24.56
C ARG A 70 -26.59 1.24 23.50
N PHE A 71 -25.58 1.72 22.77
CA PHE A 71 -25.71 2.76 21.75
C PHE A 71 -25.87 2.23 20.33
N SER A 72 -25.61 0.94 20.08
CA SER A 72 -25.55 0.35 18.73
C SER A 72 -26.90 -0.07 18.11
N ARG A 73 -28.04 0.20 18.77
CA ARG A 73 -29.37 -0.34 18.37
C ARG A 73 -29.92 0.11 17.00
N LYS A 74 -29.19 0.87 16.18
CA LYS A 74 -29.69 1.39 14.88
C LYS A 74 -28.80 1.16 13.65
N ARG A 75 -27.57 0.61 13.76
CA ARG A 75 -26.73 0.36 12.58
C ARG A 75 -26.95 -1.07 12.07
N LYS A 76 -27.13 -1.24 10.75
CA LYS A 76 -27.14 -2.57 10.10
C LYS A 76 -25.82 -3.28 10.45
N SER A 77 -25.92 -4.50 10.97
CA SER A 77 -24.78 -5.26 11.52
C SER A 77 -23.79 -5.74 10.44
N GLN A 78 -24.21 -5.73 9.17
CA GLN A 78 -23.44 -6.20 8.04
C GLN A 78 -23.88 -5.46 6.76
N VAL A 79 -22.92 -5.07 5.93
CA VAL A 79 -23.14 -4.40 4.65
C VAL A 79 -22.51 -5.24 3.54
N LYS A 80 -23.26 -5.46 2.46
CA LYS A 80 -22.74 -6.08 1.22
C LYS A 80 -21.97 -5.04 0.42
N ILE A 81 -20.78 -5.42 -0.02
CA ILE A 81 -19.87 -4.58 -0.79
C ILE A 81 -19.96 -4.99 -2.26
N LYS A 82 -19.95 -4.00 -3.16
CA LYS A 82 -19.86 -4.25 -4.61
C LYS A 82 -18.40 -4.56 -4.95
N ASP A 83 -18.18 -5.32 -6.01
CA ASP A 83 -16.81 -5.51 -6.49
C ASP A 83 -16.19 -4.19 -6.92
N ALA A 84 -15.01 -3.89 -6.38
CA ALA A 84 -14.23 -2.69 -6.61
C ALA A 84 -12.75 -3.08 -6.64
N ASN A 85 -12.02 -2.77 -7.70
CA ASN A 85 -10.61 -3.10 -7.83
C ASN A 85 -9.84 -1.85 -8.25
N GLN A 86 -8.74 -1.56 -7.55
CA GLN A 86 -7.70 -0.72 -8.11
C GLN A 86 -6.92 -1.55 -9.12
N HIS A 87 -7.43 -1.66 -10.35
CA HIS A 87 -6.53 -1.96 -11.46
C HIS A 87 -5.73 -0.69 -11.73
N MET A 88 -4.51 -0.63 -11.18
CA MET A 88 -3.45 0.18 -11.76
C MET A 88 -3.28 -0.28 -13.21
N ASN A 89 -3.97 0.35 -14.16
CA ASN A 89 -3.83 0.06 -15.58
C ASN A 89 -2.52 0.69 -16.09
N TYR A 90 -1.38 0.16 -15.66
CA TYR A 90 -0.16 0.37 -16.41
C TYR A 90 -0.16 -0.65 -17.53
N THR A 91 -0.13 -0.16 -18.76
CA THR A 91 0.15 -1.04 -19.87
C THR A 91 1.59 -1.56 -19.72
N HIS A 92 1.83 -2.78 -20.20
CA HIS A 92 3.18 -3.35 -20.18
C HIS A 92 4.16 -2.41 -20.90
N GLU A 93 3.69 -1.73 -21.94
CA GLU A 93 4.43 -0.72 -22.69
C GLU A 93 4.81 0.49 -21.80
N ALA A 94 3.90 1.00 -20.96
CA ALA A 94 4.18 2.13 -20.08
C ALA A 94 5.19 1.77 -18.98
N LEU A 95 5.11 0.53 -18.46
CA LEU A 95 6.09 0.02 -17.48
C LEU A 95 7.47 -0.16 -18.12
N ILE A 96 7.54 -0.82 -19.28
CA ILE A 96 8.80 -0.97 -20.03
C ILE A 96 9.40 0.40 -20.31
N ALA A 97 8.62 1.34 -20.82
CA ALA A 97 9.10 2.69 -21.10
C ALA A 97 9.66 3.33 -19.84
N THR A 98 8.95 3.29 -18.72
CA THR A 98 9.42 3.88 -17.46
C THR A 98 10.74 3.24 -16.99
N LEU A 99 10.85 1.92 -17.08
CA LEU A 99 12.08 1.19 -16.72
C LEU A 99 13.25 1.56 -17.63
N MET A 100 13.03 1.61 -18.94
CA MET A 100 14.04 2.02 -19.92
C MET A 100 14.52 3.46 -19.67
N HIS A 101 13.60 4.39 -19.34
CA HIS A 101 13.98 5.77 -19.01
C HIS A 101 14.81 5.82 -17.72
N ALA A 102 14.43 5.07 -16.69
CA ALA A 102 15.19 5.01 -15.44
C ALA A 102 16.61 4.44 -15.66
N GLU A 103 16.76 3.38 -16.46
CA GLU A 103 18.06 2.81 -16.82
C GLU A 103 18.93 3.80 -17.58
N GLU A 104 18.38 4.55 -18.55
CA GLU A 104 19.15 5.56 -19.29
C GLU A 104 19.54 6.73 -18.37
N SER A 105 18.65 7.19 -17.48
CA SER A 105 18.97 8.24 -16.52
C SER A 105 20.13 7.84 -15.59
N ILE A 106 20.10 6.62 -15.04
CA ILE A 106 21.20 6.08 -14.21
C ILE A 106 22.50 6.01 -15.02
N THR A 107 22.41 5.57 -16.28
CA THR A 107 23.57 5.45 -17.16
C THR A 107 24.15 6.83 -17.50
N GLN A 108 23.30 7.82 -17.73
CA GLN A 108 23.71 9.20 -18.01
C GLN A 108 24.39 9.84 -16.80
N GLU A 109 23.80 9.72 -15.60
CA GLU A 109 24.39 10.22 -14.36
C GLU A 109 25.78 9.62 -14.12
N PHE A 110 25.92 8.31 -14.33
CA PHE A 110 27.21 7.65 -14.22
C PHE A 110 28.23 8.16 -15.25
N ARG A 111 27.84 8.38 -16.51
CA ARG A 111 28.72 8.96 -17.54
C ARG A 111 29.15 10.38 -17.20
N GLU A 112 28.26 11.20 -16.65
CA GLU A 112 28.57 12.56 -16.20
C GLU A 112 29.58 12.55 -15.04
N LEU A 113 29.37 11.67 -14.06
CA LEU A 113 30.30 11.47 -12.95
C LEU A 113 31.68 10.98 -13.41
N LEU A 114 31.73 10.05 -14.37
CA LEU A 114 33.00 9.62 -14.97
C LEU A 114 33.72 10.78 -15.68
N ARG A 115 32.98 11.64 -16.40
CA ARG A 115 33.53 12.86 -17.03
C ARG A 115 34.08 13.84 -16.00
N GLU A 116 33.35 14.10 -14.92
CA GLU A 116 33.80 14.99 -13.84
C GLU A 116 35.06 14.47 -13.13
N LEU A 117 35.17 13.15 -12.97
CA LEU A 117 36.34 12.49 -12.39
C LEU A 117 37.51 12.34 -13.39
N GLY A 118 37.35 12.79 -14.64
CA GLY A 118 38.38 12.67 -15.68
C GLY A 118 38.66 11.22 -16.11
N ILE A 119 37.72 10.30 -15.85
CA ILE A 119 37.83 8.88 -16.23
C ILE A 119 37.31 8.74 -17.67
N ILE A 120 38.19 8.34 -18.58
CA ILE A 120 37.89 8.13 -20.00
C ILE A 120 36.80 7.05 -20.15
N GLU A 121 35.76 7.29 -20.96
CA GLU A 121 34.68 6.31 -21.20
C GLU A 121 35.27 5.00 -21.76
N ILE A 122 34.73 3.85 -21.33
CA ILE A 122 35.12 2.49 -21.79
C ILE A 122 35.04 2.33 -23.33
N ARG A 123 34.41 3.25 -24.05
CA ARG A 123 34.44 3.33 -25.52
C ARG A 123 35.86 3.39 -26.11
N ASP A 124 36.83 3.97 -25.39
CA ASP A 124 38.22 4.03 -25.85
C ASP A 124 38.98 2.70 -25.70
N LEU A 125 38.46 1.74 -24.92
CA LEU A 125 39.02 0.39 -24.89
C LEU A 125 38.81 -0.34 -26.23
N ARG A 126 37.77 -0.01 -27.01
CA ARG A 126 37.57 -0.65 -28.32
C ARG A 126 38.62 -0.20 -29.34
N HIS A 127 39.00 1.07 -29.32
CA HIS A 127 40.08 1.61 -30.15
C HIS A 127 41.46 1.17 -29.66
N LEU A 128 41.69 1.14 -28.35
CA LEU A 128 42.94 0.63 -27.75
C LEU A 128 43.13 -0.89 -27.98
N VAL A 129 42.07 -1.70 -27.88
CA VAL A 129 42.14 -3.13 -28.19
C VAL A 129 42.40 -3.34 -29.68
N HIS A 130 41.85 -2.50 -30.56
CA HIS A 130 42.14 -2.58 -31.99
C HIS A 130 43.57 -2.13 -32.35
N SER A 131 44.18 -1.22 -31.59
CA SER A 131 45.57 -0.77 -31.81
C SER A 131 46.64 -1.63 -31.12
N LEU A 132 46.24 -2.60 -30.28
CA LEU A 132 47.13 -3.56 -29.61
C LEU A 132 47.15 -4.93 -30.31
N VAL A 133 46.25 -5.13 -31.29
CA VAL A 133 46.11 -6.36 -32.09
C VAL A 133 46.72 -6.21 -33.49
N GLU A 134 47.22 -5.02 -33.84
CA GLU A 134 48.12 -4.76 -34.99
C GLU A 134 49.51 -4.37 -34.49
#